data_AF-A0A4R5KE57-F1
#
_entry.id   AF-A0A4R5KE57-F1
#
_cell.length_a   1.000
_cell.length_b   1.000
_cell.length_c   1.000
_cell.angle_alpha   90.00
_cell.angle_beta   90.00
_cell.angle_gamma   90.00
#
_symmetry.space_group_name_H-M   'P 1'
#
loop_
_entity.id
_entity.type
_entity.pdbx_description
1 polymer ?
#
loop_
_entity_poly.entity_id
_entity_poly.type
_entity_poly.pdbx_seq_one_letter_code
_entity_poly.pdbx_strand_id
1 'polypeptide(L)'
;MMIIPTGADDPGADVQVRFDSRAQPLAVRYEGSIWMIEPGSATSLPDALGEPPGWRVRARNSATHELRTMDLLPGHGSGSRRLVFTGDG
;
A
#
# COMPACT_ATOMS: atom_id res chain seq x y z
N MET A 1 18.47 3.74 -32.36
CA MET A 1 18.31 4.25 -30.98
C MET A 1 16.86 3.96 -30.60
N MET A 2 16.65 2.94 -29.76
CA MET A 2 15.32 2.41 -29.44
C MET A 2 14.77 3.22 -28.27
N ILE A 3 13.69 3.97 -28.49
CA ILE A 3 12.93 4.61 -27.43
C ILE A 3 12.06 3.49 -26.85
N ILE A 4 12.41 3.00 -25.67
CA ILE A 4 11.54 2.10 -24.90
C ILE A 4 10.51 3.02 -24.25
N PRO A 5 9.21 2.97 -24.63
CA PRO A 5 8.20 3.64 -23.84
C PRO A 5 8.08 2.85 -22.54
N THR A 6 8.74 3.31 -21.47
CA THR A 6 8.46 2.89 -20.10
C THR A 6 7.02 3.23 -19.82
N GLY A 7 6.14 2.23 -19.94
CA GLY A 7 4.73 2.36 -19.61
C GLY A 7 4.58 2.81 -18.16
N ALA A 8 4.00 4.00 -17.99
CA ALA A 8 3.46 4.56 -16.76
C ALA A 8 4.37 4.44 -15.52
N ASP A 9 5.50 5.14 -15.54
CA ASP A 9 5.99 5.77 -14.31
C ASP A 9 5.02 6.93 -14.03
N ASP A 10 3.96 6.69 -13.28
CA ASP A 10 3.09 7.73 -12.75
C ASP A 10 3.81 8.32 -11.52
N PRO A 11 4.37 9.55 -11.58
CA PRO A 11 5.12 10.12 -10.45
C PRO A 11 4.23 10.62 -9.29
N GLY A 12 2.96 10.20 -9.19
CA GLY A 12 1.92 11.06 -8.59
C GLY A 12 1.39 10.71 -7.20
N ALA A 13 1.28 9.44 -6.84
CA ALA A 13 0.61 9.07 -5.59
C ALA A 13 1.63 8.81 -4.48
N ASP A 14 1.94 9.82 -3.67
CA ASP A 14 2.76 9.67 -2.47
C ASP A 14 2.04 8.75 -1.47
N VAL A 15 2.38 7.45 -1.50
CA VAL A 15 1.85 6.45 -0.56
C VAL A 15 2.64 6.56 0.73
N GLN A 16 2.03 7.13 1.77
CA GLN A 16 2.60 7.12 3.11
C GLN A 16 1.90 6.09 3.97
N VAL A 17 2.67 5.20 4.60
CA VAL A 17 2.14 4.20 5.52
C VAL A 17 2.64 4.50 6.92
N ARG A 18 1.72 4.60 7.86
CA ARG A 18 2.04 4.73 9.28
C ARG A 18 2.04 3.35 9.91
N PHE A 19 3.11 3.03 10.64
CA PHE A 19 3.26 1.76 11.35
C PHE A 19 3.13 1.95 12.87
N ASP A 20 2.74 0.90 13.56
CA ASP A 20 2.84 0.80 15.02
C ASP A 20 4.26 0.40 15.47
N SER A 21 4.46 0.24 16.78
CA SER A 21 5.73 -0.19 17.37
C SER A 21 6.12 -1.64 17.06
N ARG A 22 5.19 -2.44 16.51
CA ARG A 22 5.38 -3.82 16.06
C ARG A 22 5.53 -3.93 14.54
N ALA A 23 5.72 -2.79 13.86
CA ALA A 23 5.78 -2.70 12.41
C ALA A 23 4.51 -3.17 11.67
N GLN A 24 3.35 -3.14 12.33
CA GLN A 24 2.05 -3.36 11.69
C GLN A 24 1.49 -2.05 11.13
N PRO A 25 0.90 -2.04 9.93
CA PRO A 25 0.37 -0.84 9.33
C PRO A 25 -0.93 -0.40 10.03
N LEU A 26 -1.04 0.89 10.34
CA LEU A 26 -2.17 1.52 11.04
C LEU A 26 -3.02 2.41 10.13
N ALA A 27 -2.37 3.12 9.20
CA ALA A 27 -3.05 4.01 8.27
C ALA A 27 -2.24 4.16 6.98
N VAL A 28 -2.95 4.43 5.89
CA VAL A 28 -2.39 4.70 4.57
C VAL A 28 -2.91 6.04 4.11
N ARG A 29 -2.02 6.94 3.71
CA ARG A 29 -2.37 8.13 2.95
C ARG A 29 -2.10 7.86 1.48
N TYR A 30 -3.11 8.07 0.64
CA TYR A 30 -3.07 7.83 -0.79
C TYR A 30 -4.05 8.77 -1.49
N GLU A 31 -3.60 9.49 -2.54
CA GLU A 31 -4.46 10.37 -3.36
C GLU A 31 -5.28 11.37 -2.51
N GLY A 32 -4.66 11.94 -1.47
CA GLY A 32 -5.31 12.88 -0.55
C GLY A 32 -6.34 12.27 0.42
N SER A 33 -6.61 10.97 0.32
CA SER A 33 -7.44 10.23 1.27
C SER A 33 -6.61 9.56 2.35
N ILE A 34 -7.17 9.49 3.56
CA ILE A 34 -6.62 8.67 4.66
C ILE A 34 -7.48 7.41 4.78
N TRP A 35 -6.81 6.28 4.78
CA TRP A 35 -7.41 4.96 4.95
C TRP A 35 -6.96 4.39 6.27
N MET A 36 -7.90 4.25 7.20
CA MET A 36 -7.67 3.69 8.53
C MET A 36 -7.72 2.17 8.46
N ILE A 37 -6.67 1.48 8.89
CA ILE A 37 -6.62 0.02 8.85
C ILE A 37 -7.45 -0.56 10.00
N GLU A 38 -8.32 -1.50 9.67
CA GLU A 38 -9.14 -2.21 10.66
C GLU A 38 -8.22 -3.04 11.57
N PRO A 39 -8.37 -2.93 12.91
CA PRO A 39 -7.54 -3.66 13.86
C PRO A 39 -7.54 -5.16 13.60
N GLY A 40 -6.36 -5.79 13.59
CA GLY A 40 -6.23 -7.23 13.37
C GLY A 40 -6.45 -7.71 11.92
N SER A 41 -6.72 -6.81 10.97
CA SER A 41 -6.87 -7.17 9.55
C SER A 41 -5.53 -7.33 8.82
N ALA A 42 -4.44 -6.82 9.41
CA ALA A 42 -3.11 -6.83 8.80
C ALA A 42 -2.50 -8.24 8.76
N THR A 43 -2.31 -8.77 7.56
CA THR A 43 -1.71 -10.08 7.29
C THR A 43 -0.46 -9.89 6.45
N SER A 44 0.69 -10.45 6.87
CA SER A 44 1.92 -10.39 6.09
C SER A 44 1.78 -11.21 4.80
N LEU A 45 2.17 -10.63 3.67
CA LEU A 45 2.22 -11.34 2.39
C LEU A 45 3.54 -12.13 2.31
N PRO A 46 3.53 -13.32 1.69
CA PRO A 46 4.73 -14.12 1.54
C PRO A 46 5.79 -13.37 0.73
N ASP A 47 7.02 -13.45 1.21
CA ASP A 47 8.16 -12.70 0.68
C ASP A 47 8.59 -13.21 -0.70
N ALA A 48 8.83 -12.30 -1.63
CA ALA A 48 9.55 -12.59 -2.85
C ALA A 48 11.01 -12.20 -2.65
N LEU A 49 11.81 -13.13 -2.11
CA LEU A 49 13.28 -13.10 -2.10
C LEU A 49 13.92 -11.76 -1.69
N GLY A 50 13.87 -11.41 -0.40
CA GLY A 50 14.82 -10.48 0.22
C GLY A 50 14.40 -9.01 0.25
N GLU A 51 13.14 -8.73 -0.08
CA GLU A 51 12.50 -7.42 0.11
C GLU A 51 11.84 -7.36 1.51
N PRO A 52 11.48 -6.19 2.05
CA PRO A 52 10.63 -6.15 3.25
C PRO A 52 9.24 -6.71 2.92
N PRO A 53 8.62 -7.49 3.83
CA PRO A 53 7.36 -8.15 3.56
C PRO A 53 6.24 -7.14 3.29
N GLY A 54 5.41 -7.46 2.29
CA GLY A 54 4.17 -6.73 2.03
C GLY A 54 3.09 -7.02 3.08
N TRP A 55 2.03 -6.23 3.08
CA TRP A 55 0.87 -6.43 3.97
C TRP A 55 -0.43 -6.43 3.18
N ARG A 56 -1.30 -7.40 3.45
CA ARG A 56 -2.73 -7.31 3.10
C ARG A 56 -3.50 -6.75 4.28
N VAL A 57 -4.30 -5.72 4.04
CA VAL A 57 -5.07 -5.01 5.09
C VAL A 57 -6.50 -4.77 4.61
N ARG A 58 -7.45 -4.66 5.55
CA ARG A 58 -8.74 -4.02 5.29
C ARG A 58 -8.67 -2.61 5.83
N ALA A 59 -8.97 -1.61 5.02
CA ALA A 59 -8.90 -0.21 5.43
C ALA A 59 -10.15 0.55 5.03
N ARG A 60 -10.59 1.44 5.91
CA ARG A 60 -11.75 2.29 5.73
C ARG A 60 -11.32 3.70 5.36
N ASN A 61 -11.87 4.23 4.27
CA ASN A 61 -11.65 5.63 3.88
C ASN A 61 -12.28 6.55 4.94
N SER A 62 -11.50 7.50 5.45
CA SER A 62 -11.96 8.40 6.52
C SER A 62 -13.03 9.40 6.05
N ALA A 63 -13.08 9.69 4.75
CA ALA A 63 -14.01 10.66 4.18
C ALA A 63 -15.30 10.00 3.67
N THR A 64 -15.19 8.84 3.00
CA THR A 64 -16.34 8.17 2.36
C THR A 64 -16.89 7.00 3.17
N HIS A 65 -16.21 6.58 4.25
CA HIS A 65 -16.51 5.37 5.03
C HIS A 65 -16.47 4.06 4.22
N GLU A 66 -16.00 4.11 2.98
CA GLU A 66 -15.85 2.96 2.12
C GLU A 66 -14.78 2.02 2.69
N LEU A 67 -15.07 0.72 2.72
CA LEU A 67 -14.13 -0.30 3.17
C LEU A 67 -13.53 -0.99 1.95
N ARG A 68 -12.20 -1.15 1.92
CA ARG A 68 -11.50 -1.88 0.86
C ARG A 68 -10.42 -2.77 1.42
N THR A 69 -10.13 -3.85 0.70
CA THR A 69 -8.92 -4.64 0.90
C THR A 69 -7.78 -4.06 0.07
N MET A 70 -6.59 -3.99 0.66
CA MET A 70 -5.40 -3.38 0.05
C MET A 70 -4.16 -4.21 0.31
N ASP A 71 -3.30 -4.30 -0.69
CA ASP A 71 -1.95 -4.83 -0.57
C ASP A 71 -0.94 -3.68 -0.54
N LEU A 72 -0.23 -3.55 0.57
CA LEU A 72 0.88 -2.63 0.80
C LEU A 72 2.17 -3.35 0.47
N LEU A 73 2.67 -3.15 -0.74
CA LEU A 73 3.86 -3.81 -1.26
C LEU A 73 5.09 -2.91 -1.09
N PRO A 74 6.29 -3.48 -0.92
CA PRO A 74 7.52 -2.74 -1.14
C PRO A 74 7.52 -2.16 -2.57
N GLY A 75 7.95 -0.91 -2.70
CA GLY A 75 8.14 -0.26 -3.98
C GLY A 75 9.51 -0.58 -4.57
N HIS A 76 9.65 -0.45 -5.89
CA HIS A 76 10.95 -0.54 -6.55
C HIS A 76 11.79 0.70 -6.18
N GLY A 77 12.72 0.54 -5.23
CA GLY A 77 13.61 1.61 -4.78
C GLY A 77 13.56 1.82 -3.27
N SER A 78 14.72 2.17 -2.70
CA SER A 78 14.95 2.32 -1.26
C SER A 78 13.98 3.34 -0.63
N GLY A 79 12.86 2.86 -0.08
CA GLY A 79 11.91 3.65 0.71
C GLY A 79 10.53 3.89 0.07
N SER A 80 10.32 3.53 -1.19
CA SER A 80 9.01 3.67 -1.85
C SER A 80 8.08 2.53 -1.44
N ARG A 81 6.78 2.80 -1.29
CA ARG A 81 5.75 1.76 -1.13
C ARG A 81 4.74 1.84 -2.25
N ARG A 82 4.27 0.67 -2.70
CA ARG A 82 3.20 0.56 -3.69
C ARG A 82 1.92 0.11 -2.99
N LEU A 83 0.83 0.82 -3.27
CA LEU A 83 -0.51 0.41 -2.86
C LEU A 83 -1.20 -0.29 -4.03
N VAL A 84 -1.74 -1.48 -3.79
CA VAL A 84 -2.61 -2.18 -4.74
C VAL A 84 -3.96 -2.40 -4.09
N PHE A 85 -5.03 -1.95 -4.71
CA PHE A 85 -6.38 -2.25 -4.25
C PHE A 85 -6.76 -3.65 -4.76
N THR A 86 -6.64 -4.65 -3.90
CA THR A 86 -7.15 -6.00 -4.15
C THR A 86 -8.64 -5.96 -3.86
N GLY A 87 -9.46 -5.63 -4.85
CA GLY A 87 -10.91 -5.64 -4.68
C GLY A 87 -11.43 -7.03 -4.29
N ASP A 88 -12.30 -7.08 -3.28
CA ASP A 88 -13.63 -7.72 -3.32
C ASP A 88 -14.42 -7.40 -2.03
N GLY A 89 -15.69 -6.97 -2.18
CA GLY A 89 -16.67 -6.75 -1.11
C GLY A 89 -17.07 -5.30 -0.83
#